data_AF-T1EQR3-F1
#
_entry.id   AF-T1EQR3-F1
#
_cell.length_a   1.000
_cell.length_b   1.000
_cell.length_c   1.000
_cell.angle_alpha   90.00
_cell.angle_beta   90.00
_cell.angle_gamma   90.00
#
_symmetry.space_group_name_H-M   'P 1'
#
loop_
_entity.id
_entity.type
_entity.pdbx_description
1 polymer ?
#
loop_
_entity_poly.entity_id
_entity_poly.type
_entity_poly.pdbx_seq_one_letter_code
_entity_poly.pdbx_strand_id
1 'polypeptide(L)'
;MFTLVALGSLLLSVQIILAADGGEKAYDGRGCWYTEAGLKLPEDQMEVIPGLTDVVECKKFCEGYDGDAACYVLQVANGVCSRNKNAEANWDAVMRDQTDSTQYHLASCGDEKDDVPKEDDAAEKEDA
;
A
#
# COMPACT_ATOMS: atom_id res chain seq x y z
N MET A 1 -49.91 -24.75 11.67
CA MET A 1 -49.47 -23.68 10.75
C MET A 1 -48.33 -22.93 11.45
N PHE A 2 -47.15 -22.96 10.80
CA PHE A 2 -45.88 -22.20 10.93
C PHE A 2 -45.68 -21.27 12.15
N THR A 3 -44.49 -21.12 12.75
CA THR A 3 -43.20 -20.89 12.06
C THR A 3 -42.03 -21.11 13.04
N LEU A 4 -41.02 -21.88 12.62
CA LEU A 4 -39.69 -21.91 13.24
C LEU A 4 -39.01 -20.55 13.01
N VAL A 5 -38.66 -19.82 14.07
CA VAL A 5 -37.78 -18.65 13.96
C VAL A 5 -36.34 -19.17 14.03
N ALA A 6 -35.74 -19.37 12.86
CA ALA A 6 -34.31 -19.62 12.74
C ALA A 6 -33.54 -18.37 13.19
N LEU A 7 -32.96 -18.43 14.38
CA LEU A 7 -31.93 -17.50 14.85
C LEU A 7 -30.67 -17.77 14.02
N GLY A 8 -30.57 -17.09 12.88
CA GLY A 8 -29.34 -17.04 12.10
C GLY A 8 -28.27 -16.29 12.89
N SER A 9 -27.36 -17.03 13.52
CA SER A 9 -26.12 -16.50 14.06
C SER A 9 -25.32 -15.88 12.92
N LEU A 10 -25.35 -14.54 12.82
CA LEU A 10 -24.42 -13.76 12.03
C LEU A 10 -23.03 -13.95 12.65
N LEU A 11 -22.26 -14.88 12.09
CA LEU A 11 -20.82 -14.95 12.24
C LEU A 11 -20.24 -13.65 11.66
N LEU A 12 -20.02 -12.66 12.53
CA LEU A 12 -19.08 -11.58 12.25
C LEU A 12 -17.68 -12.20 12.22
N SER A 13 -17.26 -12.63 11.03
CA SER A 13 -15.86 -12.88 10.73
C SER A 13 -15.13 -11.55 10.77
N VAL A 14 -14.66 -11.17 11.96
CA VAL A 14 -13.65 -10.12 12.12
C VAL A 14 -12.40 -10.63 11.41
N GLN A 15 -12.25 -10.26 10.14
CA GLN A 15 -11.00 -10.40 9.41
C GLN A 15 -10.05 -9.38 10.03
N ILE A 16 -9.17 -9.86 10.90
CA ILE A 16 -8.08 -9.09 11.48
C ILE A 16 -7.18 -8.66 10.32
N ILE A 17 -7.25 -7.39 9.91
CA ILE A 17 -6.22 -6.80 9.05
C ILE A 17 -5.06 -6.47 9.96
N LEU A 18 -4.16 -7.43 10.13
CA LEU A 18 -2.79 -7.16 10.56
C LEU A 18 -2.13 -6.40 9.40
N ALA A 19 -2.18 -5.08 9.45
CA ALA A 19 -1.19 -4.25 8.79
C ALA A 19 0.14 -4.54 9.48
N ALA A 20 0.86 -5.55 8.98
CA ALA A 20 2.25 -5.73 9.33
C ALA A 20 3.00 -4.53 8.76
N ASP A 21 3.79 -3.88 9.60
CA ASP A 21 4.68 -2.75 9.27
C ASP A 21 5.82 -3.15 8.30
N GLY A 22 5.68 -4.26 7.57
CA GLY A 22 6.62 -4.78 6.59
C GLY A 22 5.95 -4.90 5.23
N GLY A 23 6.49 -4.23 4.22
CA GLY A 23 5.98 -4.30 2.85
C GLY A 23 5.96 -5.73 2.30
N GLU A 24 4.97 -6.05 1.49
CA GLU A 24 4.85 -7.36 0.81
C GLU A 24 5.96 -7.49 -0.23
N LYS A 25 6.78 -8.55 -0.18
CA LYS A 25 7.84 -8.78 -1.16
C LYS A 25 7.29 -8.80 -2.59
N ALA A 26 7.92 -8.05 -3.49
CA ALA A 26 7.65 -8.07 -4.93
C ALA A 26 7.91 -9.47 -5.51
N TYR A 27 7.18 -9.85 -6.56
CA TYR A 27 7.31 -11.16 -7.20
C TYR A 27 8.66 -11.33 -7.90
N ASP A 28 9.21 -10.25 -8.45
CA ASP A 28 10.55 -10.23 -9.04
C ASP A 28 11.70 -10.24 -8.00
N GLY A 29 11.36 -10.11 -6.70
CA GLY A 29 12.32 -10.08 -5.60
C GLY A 29 13.13 -8.79 -5.47
N ARG A 30 12.87 -7.76 -6.28
CA ARG A 30 13.66 -6.51 -6.35
C ARG A 30 13.15 -5.41 -5.43
N GLY A 31 12.01 -5.61 -4.75
CA GLY A 31 11.42 -4.61 -3.88
C GLY A 31 10.33 -5.15 -2.96
N CYS A 32 9.65 -4.22 -2.30
CA CYS A 32 8.51 -4.45 -1.44
C CYS A 32 7.38 -3.48 -1.81
N TRP A 33 6.16 -3.98 -1.72
CA TRP A 33 4.91 -3.25 -1.87
C TRP A 33 4.43 -2.73 -0.51
N TYR A 34 4.39 -1.43 -0.37
CA TYR A 34 3.80 -0.73 0.78
C TYR A 34 2.37 -0.33 0.44
N THR A 35 1.43 -0.50 1.37
CA THR A 35 0.01 -0.30 1.11
C THR A 35 -0.50 0.91 1.89
N GLU A 36 -1.11 1.86 1.18
CA GLU A 36 -1.65 3.09 1.74
C GLU A 36 -3.14 3.19 1.42
N ALA A 37 -3.99 2.83 2.38
CA ALA A 37 -5.44 2.93 2.24
C ALA A 37 -5.92 4.38 2.35
N GLY A 38 -6.90 4.78 1.53
CA GLY A 38 -7.46 6.13 1.57
C GLY A 38 -6.68 7.17 0.77
N LEU A 39 -5.54 6.80 0.18
CA LEU A 39 -4.80 7.68 -0.74
C LEU A 39 -5.30 7.53 -2.17
N LYS A 40 -5.35 8.67 -2.89
CA LYS A 40 -5.71 8.71 -4.32
C LYS A 40 -4.97 9.82 -5.03
N LEU A 41 -4.22 9.49 -6.07
CA LEU A 41 -3.71 10.44 -7.05
C LEU A 41 -4.80 10.75 -8.09
N PRO A 42 -4.83 12.00 -8.59
CA PRO A 42 -5.70 12.41 -9.69
C PRO A 42 -5.55 11.54 -10.94
N GLU A 43 -6.64 11.36 -11.69
CA GLU A 43 -6.69 10.49 -12.86
C GLU A 43 -5.73 10.91 -13.99
N ASP A 44 -5.43 12.20 -14.11
CA ASP A 44 -4.48 12.73 -15.11
C ASP A 44 -3.02 12.33 -14.84
N GLN A 45 -2.71 11.92 -13.61
CA GLN A 45 -1.42 11.37 -13.21
C GLN A 45 -1.34 9.85 -13.31
N MET A 46 -2.48 9.19 -13.60
CA MET A 46 -2.59 7.75 -13.60
C MET A 46 -2.91 7.22 -14.99
N GLU A 47 -2.45 6.02 -15.28
CA GLU A 47 -2.78 5.29 -16.50
C GLU A 47 -3.46 3.97 -16.10
N VAL A 48 -4.65 3.71 -16.65
CA VAL A 48 -5.38 2.46 -16.40
C VAL A 48 -4.62 1.30 -16.99
N ILE A 49 -4.48 0.21 -16.23
CA ILE A 49 -3.92 -1.05 -16.73
C ILE A 49 -5.07 -1.85 -17.38
N PRO A 50 -5.11 -2.00 -18.72
CA PRO A 50 -6.28 -2.56 -19.38
C PRO A 50 -6.53 -4.02 -19.00
N GLY A 51 -7.77 -4.32 -18.63
CA GLY A 51 -8.21 -5.70 -18.39
C GLY A 51 -7.80 -6.30 -17.05
N LEU A 52 -7.10 -5.55 -16.18
CA LEU A 52 -6.72 -6.01 -14.84
C LEU A 52 -7.56 -5.31 -13.76
N THR A 53 -8.13 -6.11 -12.87
CA THR A 53 -8.92 -5.66 -11.71
C THR A 53 -8.47 -6.30 -10.40
N ASP A 54 -7.67 -7.37 -10.48
CA ASP A 54 -7.08 -8.05 -9.35
C ASP A 54 -5.73 -7.42 -8.97
N VAL A 55 -5.58 -7.04 -7.70
CA VAL A 55 -4.39 -6.34 -7.21
C VAL A 55 -3.09 -7.15 -7.42
N VAL A 56 -3.14 -8.47 -7.31
CA VAL A 56 -1.97 -9.34 -7.48
C VAL A 56 -1.51 -9.33 -8.93
N GLU A 57 -2.44 -9.40 -9.87
CA GLU A 57 -2.13 -9.27 -11.30
C GLU A 57 -1.61 -7.87 -11.64
N CYS A 58 -2.17 -6.82 -11.04
CA CYS A 58 -1.71 -5.45 -11.25
C CYS A 58 -0.27 -5.22 -10.74
N LYS A 59 0.08 -5.78 -9.57
CA LYS A 59 1.45 -5.77 -9.04
C LYS A 59 2.43 -6.47 -9.98
N LYS A 60 2.09 -7.67 -10.45
CA LYS A 60 2.91 -8.42 -11.42
C LYS A 60 3.11 -7.67 -12.73
N PHE A 61 2.04 -7.05 -13.25
CA PHE A 61 2.15 -6.20 -14.43
C PHE A 61 3.14 -5.06 -14.20
N CYS A 62 3.03 -4.37 -13.07
CA CYS A 62 3.86 -3.23 -12.73
C CYS A 62 5.35 -3.60 -12.61
N GLU A 63 5.66 -4.72 -11.94
CA GLU A 63 7.04 -5.22 -11.80
C GLU A 63 7.67 -5.65 -13.13
N GLY A 64 6.85 -6.15 -14.06
CA GLY A 64 7.27 -6.53 -15.41
C GLY A 64 7.23 -5.39 -16.43
N TYR A 65 6.76 -4.19 -16.05
CA TYR A 65 6.60 -3.08 -16.97
C TYR A 65 7.95 -2.43 -17.29
N ASP A 66 8.27 -2.30 -18.58
CA ASP A 66 9.55 -1.81 -19.10
C ASP A 66 9.44 -0.59 -20.02
N GLY A 67 8.30 0.10 -20.01
CA GLY A 67 8.12 1.34 -20.79
C GLY A 67 8.72 2.59 -20.13
N ASP A 68 8.38 3.77 -20.67
CA ASP A 68 9.10 5.03 -20.42
C ASP A 68 9.12 5.46 -18.95
N ALA A 69 7.98 5.36 -18.26
CA ALA A 69 7.88 5.61 -16.83
C ALA A 69 7.86 4.27 -16.09
N ALA A 70 8.88 4.05 -15.26
CA ALA A 70 8.93 2.92 -14.35
C ALA A 70 7.67 2.89 -13.50
N CYS A 71 7.10 1.70 -13.32
CA CYS A 71 5.89 1.52 -12.56
C CYS A 71 6.26 1.32 -11.08
N TYR A 72 5.95 2.30 -10.24
CA TYR A 72 6.25 2.26 -8.80
C TYR A 72 5.08 2.70 -7.91
N VAL A 73 4.02 3.27 -8.49
CA VAL A 73 2.74 3.51 -7.79
C VAL A 73 1.65 2.78 -8.53
N LEU A 74 0.93 1.92 -7.82
CA LEU A 74 -0.35 1.39 -8.25
C LEU A 74 -1.47 2.02 -7.42
N GLN A 75 -2.61 2.20 -8.05
CA GLN A 75 -3.83 2.65 -7.40
C GLN A 75 -4.98 1.77 -7.86
N VAL A 76 -5.65 1.17 -6.89
CA VAL A 76 -6.91 0.46 -7.11
C VAL A 76 -8.01 1.37 -6.59
N ALA A 77 -8.82 1.90 -7.50
CA ALA A 77 -9.97 2.72 -7.16
C ALA A 77 -11.21 2.26 -7.93
N ASN A 78 -12.34 2.07 -7.24
CA ASN A 78 -13.58 1.55 -7.83
C ASN A 78 -13.39 0.24 -8.64
N GLY A 79 -12.48 -0.62 -8.18
CA GLY A 79 -12.16 -1.90 -8.85
C GLY A 79 -11.31 -1.75 -10.12
N VAL A 80 -10.82 -0.55 -10.43
CA VAL A 80 -9.94 -0.28 -11.57
C VAL A 80 -8.50 -0.16 -11.07
N CYS A 81 -7.60 -0.94 -11.66
CA CYS A 81 -6.17 -0.77 -11.46
C CYS A 81 -5.60 0.31 -12.38
N SER A 82 -4.78 1.17 -11.82
CA SER A 82 -4.02 2.17 -12.55
C SER A 82 -2.61 2.27 -12.00
N ARG A 83 -1.68 2.74 -12.82
CA ARG A 83 -0.27 2.98 -12.47
C ARG A 83 0.09 4.45 -12.60
N ASN A 84 1.21 4.87 -12.00
CA ASN A 84 1.78 6.19 -12.28
C ASN A 84 2.08 6.32 -13.78
N LYS A 85 1.59 7.41 -14.37
CA LYS A 85 1.82 7.75 -15.78
C LYS A 85 3.18 8.41 -15.98
N ASN A 86 3.60 9.22 -15.02
CA ASN A 86 4.83 10.00 -15.09
C ASN A 86 5.94 9.31 -14.29
N ALA A 87 7.20 9.60 -14.64
CA ALA A 87 8.36 9.13 -13.89
C ALA A 87 8.35 9.64 -12.43
N GLU A 88 7.80 10.84 -12.21
CA GLU A 88 7.60 11.40 -10.88
C GLU A 88 6.12 11.72 -10.68
N ALA A 89 5.53 11.17 -9.62
CA ALA A 89 4.18 11.48 -9.19
C ALA A 89 4.17 12.83 -8.46
N ASN A 90 3.21 13.70 -8.80
CA ASN A 90 2.97 14.93 -8.06
C ASN A 90 2.16 14.62 -6.80
N TRP A 91 2.89 14.41 -5.70
CA TRP A 91 2.35 14.10 -4.39
C TRP A 91 1.60 15.27 -3.74
N ASP A 92 1.83 16.53 -4.15
CA ASP A 92 1.08 17.68 -3.63
C ASP A 92 -0.41 17.63 -4.02
N ALA A 93 -0.73 16.90 -5.08
CA ALA A 93 -2.10 16.70 -5.55
C ALA A 93 -2.75 15.43 -4.98
N VAL A 94 -2.09 14.71 -4.06
CA VAL A 94 -2.66 13.50 -3.46
C VAL A 94 -3.89 13.84 -2.63
N MET A 95 -4.97 13.12 -2.87
CA MET A 95 -6.18 13.18 -2.06
C MET A 95 -6.11 12.12 -0.97
N ARG A 96 -6.56 12.49 0.24
CA ARG A 96 -6.65 11.61 1.41
C ARG A 96 -8.11 11.27 1.69
N ASP A 97 -8.33 10.32 2.60
CA ASP A 97 -9.64 9.87 3.06
C ASP A 97 -10.57 9.36 1.94
N GLN A 98 -9.97 8.84 0.85
CA GLN A 98 -10.69 8.28 -0.28
C GLN A 98 -11.03 6.81 -0.03
N THR A 99 -12.19 6.55 0.57
CA THR A 99 -12.60 5.21 1.02
C THR A 99 -12.72 4.18 -0.10
N ASP A 100 -12.80 4.61 -1.36
CA ASP A 100 -12.87 3.79 -2.56
C ASP A 100 -11.49 3.48 -3.17
N SER A 101 -10.40 3.96 -2.55
CA SER A 101 -9.06 3.96 -3.13
C SER A 101 -8.00 3.39 -2.19
N THR A 102 -7.11 2.57 -2.74
CA THR A 102 -5.90 2.10 -2.08
C THR A 102 -4.72 2.26 -3.02
N GLN A 103 -3.61 2.79 -2.51
CA GLN A 103 -2.35 2.83 -3.23
C GLN A 103 -1.40 1.74 -2.77
N TYR A 104 -0.58 1.28 -3.72
CA TYR A 104 0.52 0.35 -3.48
C TYR A 104 1.80 0.96 -4.04
N HIS A 105 2.82 1.10 -3.21
CA HIS A 105 4.08 1.74 -3.58
C HIS A 105 5.18 0.68 -3.63
N LEU A 106 5.84 0.56 -4.78
CA LEU A 106 7.00 -0.31 -4.95
C LEU A 106 8.25 0.47 -4.61
N ALA A 107 8.94 0.05 -3.57
CA ALA A 107 10.22 0.60 -3.18
C ALA A 107 11.19 -0.53 -2.83
N SER A 108 12.46 -0.20 -2.61
CA SER A 108 13.37 -1.13 -1.95
C SER A 108 12.75 -1.54 -0.61
N CYS A 109 12.79 -2.84 -0.30
CA CYS A 109 12.44 -3.28 1.03
C CYS A 109 13.38 -2.58 2.00
N GLY A 110 12.84 -1.81 2.95
CA GLY A 110 13.64 -1.35 4.08
C GLY A 110 14.28 -2.57 4.74
N ASP A 111 15.60 -2.51 4.98
CA ASP A 111 16.17 -3.32 6.04
C ASP A 111 15.58 -2.75 7.33
N GLU A 112 14.71 -3.50 8.03
CA GLU A 112 14.42 -3.23 9.45
C GLU A 112 15.66 -3.58 10.28
N LYS A 113 16.76 -2.88 10.01
CA LYS A 113 17.96 -2.78 10.83
C LYS A 113 18.50 -1.41 10.50
N ASP A 114 18.16 -0.42 11.32
CA ASP A 114 19.17 0.43 11.94
C ASP A 114 18.51 1.52 12.81
N ASP A 115 19.04 1.59 14.03
CA ASP A 115 19.18 2.81 14.82
C ASP A 115 17.91 3.46 15.40
N VAL A 116 17.40 2.89 16.50
CA VAL A 116 17.06 3.75 17.64
C VAL A 116 18.40 4.16 18.25
N PRO A 117 18.83 5.44 18.14
CA PRO A 117 19.89 5.92 19.00
C PRO A 117 19.39 5.72 20.42
N LYS A 118 20.09 4.91 21.22
CA LYS A 118 19.95 5.06 22.66
C LYS A 118 20.48 6.45 22.93
N GLU A 119 19.59 7.39 23.24
CA GLU A 119 19.97 8.67 23.79
C GLU A 119 20.80 8.39 25.05
N ASP A 120 22.11 8.55 24.91
CA ASP A 120 22.99 8.84 26.01
C ASP A 120 22.62 10.24 26.51
N ASP A 121 21.98 10.34 27.68
CA ASP A 121 22.03 11.54 28.50
C ASP A 121 21.67 11.24 29.96
N ALA A 122 22.71 11.01 30.75
CA ALA A 122 22.77 11.52 32.12
C ALA A 122 24.23 11.86 32.43
N ALA A 123 24.61 13.06 32.00
CA ALA A 123 25.76 13.76 32.52
C ALA A 123 25.57 14.03 34.03
N GLU A 124 26.54 13.63 34.86
CA GLU A 124 26.85 14.39 36.07
C GLU A 124 28.37 14.45 36.27
N LYS A 125 28.91 15.56 35.76
CA LYS A 125 30.00 16.40 36.28
C LYS A 125 31.06 15.77 37.19
N GLU A 126 32.30 15.83 36.68
CA GLU A 126 33.50 16.05 37.51
C GLU A 126 33.38 17.38 38.27
N ASP A 127 33.79 17.41 39.54
CA ASP A 127 34.54 18.54 40.13
C ASP A 127 35.14 18.13 41.50
N ALA A 128 36.47 18.32 41.59
CA ALA A 128 37.35 18.47 42.77
C ALA A 128 37.76 17.23 43.61
#